data_AF-A0A3S0JF92-F1
#
_entry.id   AF-A0A3S0JF92-F1
#
_cell.length_a   1.000
_cell.length_b   1.000
_cell.length_c   1.000
_cell.angle_alpha   90.00
_cell.angle_beta   90.00
_cell.angle_gamma   90.00
#
_symmetry.space_group_name_H-M   'P 1'
#
loop_
_entity.id
_entity.type
_entity.pdbx_description
1 polymer ?
#
loop_
_entity_poly.entity_id
_entity_poly.type
_entity_poly.pdbx_seq_one_letter_code
_entity_poly.pdbx_strand_id
1 'polypeptide(L)'
;MNASYSPARWLFPAYLALTLYCLLAAVLTEWQGYRSLSEAGSFMNAADLAAWNMADSGRSWFPFTLPAVLLTLVVLALMANRPPAIPRGLLGAVLACHLLAWGVYLLGFAPLTAWWSQNDMVNLLIHSDWVRKLALLVEVPLALYMAYRFYGPALAAPLRSGRNTPAIG
;
A
#
# COMPACT_ATOMS: atom_id res chain seq x y z
N MET A 1 7.61 -38.30 -4.12
CA MET A 1 6.69 -37.24 -4.55
C MET A 1 7.23 -35.92 -4.04
N ASN A 2 7.81 -35.11 -4.93
CA ASN A 2 8.42 -33.84 -4.57
C ASN A 2 7.35 -32.93 -3.97
N ALA A 3 7.59 -32.40 -2.77
CA ALA A 3 6.80 -31.33 -2.20
C ALA A 3 6.94 -30.11 -3.12
N SER A 4 6.04 -29.99 -4.10
CA SER A 4 5.97 -28.84 -4.98
C SER A 4 5.79 -27.60 -4.10
N TYR A 5 6.86 -26.83 -3.96
CA TYR A 5 6.83 -25.50 -3.37
C TYR A 5 5.88 -24.66 -4.22
N SER A 6 4.62 -24.58 -3.82
CA SER A 6 3.68 -23.67 -4.46
C SER A 6 4.20 -22.25 -4.22
N PRO A 7 4.55 -21.48 -5.26
CA PRO A 7 5.09 -20.13 -5.11
C PRO A 7 4.15 -19.21 -4.30
N ALA A 8 2.86 -19.54 -4.30
CA ALA A 8 1.82 -18.89 -3.50
C ALA A 8 2.10 -18.87 -1.98
N ARG A 9 2.89 -19.81 -1.44
CA ARG A 9 3.23 -19.87 0.00
C ARG A 9 4.06 -18.69 0.47
N TRP A 10 4.94 -18.16 -0.38
CA TRP A 10 5.82 -17.03 -0.04
C TRP A 10 5.32 -15.70 -0.57
N LEU A 11 4.56 -15.73 -1.67
CA LEU A 11 4.00 -14.53 -2.29
C LEU A 11 3.04 -13.76 -1.37
N PHE A 12 2.18 -14.47 -0.63
CA PHE A 12 1.22 -13.81 0.25
C PHE A 12 1.87 -13.14 1.49
N PRO A 13 2.79 -13.80 2.22
CA PRO A 13 3.58 -13.14 3.25
C PRO A 13 4.38 -11.93 2.72
N ALA A 14 4.98 -12.06 1.52
CA ALA A 14 5.73 -10.96 0.89
C ALA A 14 4.83 -9.77 0.57
N TYR A 15 3.63 -10.03 0.04
CA TYR A 15 2.60 -9.01 -0.17
C TYR A 15 2.26 -8.29 1.12
N LEU A 16 1.90 -9.04 2.18
CA LEU A 16 1.52 -8.44 3.46
C LEU A 16 2.65 -7.59 4.07
N ALA A 17 3.90 -8.09 4.03
CA ALA A 17 5.06 -7.37 4.52
C ALA A 17 5.30 -6.07 3.73
N LEU A 18 5.19 -6.11 2.40
CA LEU A 18 5.33 -4.93 1.54
C LEU A 18 4.20 -3.91 1.77
N THR A 19 2.95 -4.34 1.92
CA THR A 19 1.81 -3.44 2.20
C THR A 19 2.02 -2.72 3.54
N LEU A 20 2.42 -3.45 4.58
CA LEU A 20 2.69 -2.87 5.90
C LEU A 20 3.93 -1.94 5.88
N TYR A 21 4.97 -2.30 5.14
CA TYR A 21 6.13 -1.45 4.94
C TYR A 21 5.73 -0.13 4.26
N CYS A 22 4.94 -0.20 3.18
CA CYS A 22 4.47 0.98 2.45
C CYS A 22 3.57 1.87 3.33
N LEU A 23 2.71 1.27 4.17
CA LEU A 23 1.91 2.01 5.15
C LEU A 23 2.79 2.72 6.18
N LEU A 24 3.74 2.00 6.79
CA LEU A 24 4.61 2.57 7.81
C LEU A 24 5.46 3.69 7.23
N ALA A 25 6.00 3.50 6.04
CA ALA A 25 6.72 4.55 5.32
C ALA A 25 5.81 5.77 5.15
N ALA A 26 4.57 5.59 4.65
CA ALA A 26 3.65 6.70 4.40
C ALA A 26 3.35 7.51 5.67
N VAL A 27 3.15 6.82 6.80
CA VAL A 27 2.94 7.45 8.11
C VAL A 27 4.19 8.20 8.58
N LEU A 28 5.38 7.61 8.44
CA LEU A 28 6.62 8.25 8.86
C LEU A 28 6.94 9.51 8.04
N THR A 29 6.62 9.51 6.74
CA THR A 29 6.81 10.71 5.90
C THR A 29 5.85 11.82 6.26
N GLU A 30 4.59 11.52 6.56
CA GLU A 30 3.67 12.52 7.10
C GLU A 30 4.16 13.05 8.45
N TRP A 31 4.56 12.16 9.36
CA TRP A 31 5.09 12.55 10.66
C TRP A 31 6.31 13.48 10.55
N GLN A 32 7.26 13.15 9.67
CA GLN A 32 8.42 14.00 9.39
C GLN A 32 8.00 15.35 8.79
N GLY A 33 7.03 15.36 7.88
CA GLY A 33 6.47 16.59 7.30
C GLY A 33 5.78 17.48 8.34
N TYR A 34 4.97 16.92 9.24
CA TYR A 34 4.36 17.69 10.32
C TYR A 34 5.40 18.25 11.28
N ARG A 35 6.45 17.47 11.58
CA ARG A 35 7.53 17.93 12.45
C ARG A 35 8.30 19.08 11.80
N SER A 36 8.67 18.95 10.53
CA SER A 36 9.39 20.01 9.81
C SER A 36 8.53 21.27 9.67
N LEU A 37 7.22 21.13 9.42
CA LEU A 37 6.28 22.26 9.44
C LEU A 37 6.16 22.91 10.81
N SER A 38 6.14 22.12 11.89
CA SER A 38 6.08 22.65 13.26
C SER A 38 7.35 23.39 13.66
N GLU A 39 8.51 22.92 13.20
CA GLU A 39 9.81 23.54 13.45
C GLU A 39 9.99 24.81 12.59
N ALA A 40 9.54 24.80 11.33
CA ALA A 40 9.65 25.96 10.43
C ALA A 40 8.60 27.05 10.70
N GLY A 41 7.41 26.67 11.18
CA GLY A 41 6.29 27.59 11.44
C GLY A 41 6.56 28.62 12.55
N SER A 42 7.58 28.40 13.40
CA SER A 42 8.01 29.38 14.40
C SER A 42 8.98 30.44 13.83
N PHE A 43 9.59 30.18 12.66
CA PHE A 43 10.61 31.04 12.05
C PHE A 43 10.19 31.69 10.73
N MET A 44 9.09 31.22 10.11
CA MET A 44 8.62 31.68 8.81
C MET A 44 7.20 32.23 8.89
N ASN A 45 6.89 33.26 8.10
CA ASN A 45 5.50 33.66 7.88
C ASN A 45 4.77 32.59 7.03
N ALA A 46 3.43 32.64 6.99
CA ALA A 46 2.63 31.63 6.31
C ALA A 46 2.90 31.54 4.78
N ALA A 47 3.29 32.64 4.14
CA ALA A 47 3.58 32.66 2.71
C ALA A 47 4.93 31.98 2.39
N ASP A 48 5.95 32.26 3.21
CA ASP A 48 7.27 31.64 3.07
C ASP A 48 7.23 30.14 3.42
N LEU A 49 6.41 29.76 4.41
CA LEU A 49 6.17 28.36 4.76
C LEU A 49 5.50 27.59 3.62
N ALA A 50 4.54 28.20 2.93
CA ALA A 50 3.88 27.61 1.77
C ALA A 50 4.84 27.43 0.59
N ALA A 51 5.66 28.44 0.30
CA ALA A 51 6.68 28.37 -0.74
C ALA A 51 7.76 27.31 -0.44
N TRP A 52 8.19 27.22 0.82
CA TRP A 52 9.15 26.21 1.28
C TRP A 52 8.59 24.79 1.15
N ASN A 53 7.35 24.57 1.57
CA ASN A 53 6.68 23.27 1.48
C ASN A 53 6.46 22.82 0.02
N MET A 54 6.25 23.77 -0.90
CA MET A 54 6.15 23.47 -2.34
C MET A 54 7.50 23.07 -2.96
N ALA A 55 8.60 23.63 -2.48
CA ALA A 55 9.94 23.38 -3.01
C ALA A 55 10.55 22.03 -2.59
N ASP A 56 10.14 21.45 -1.46
CA ASP A 56 10.72 20.21 -0.91
C ASP A 56 10.10 18.91 -1.47
N SER A 57 9.13 19.05 -2.39
CA SER A 57 8.33 17.94 -2.95
C SER A 57 9.13 16.88 -3.74
N GLY A 58 10.41 17.13 -4.05
CA GLY A 58 11.25 16.20 -4.82
C GLY A 58 11.99 15.11 -4.02
N ARG A 59 12.10 15.22 -2.69
CA ARG A 59 13.01 14.36 -1.90
C ARG A 59 12.45 12.99 -1.51
N SER A 60 11.14 12.76 -1.60
CA SER A 60 10.48 11.52 -1.20
C SER A 60 10.40 10.45 -2.29
N TRP A 61 10.91 10.73 -3.50
CA TRP A 61 10.64 9.90 -4.69
C TRP A 61 11.21 8.47 -4.63
N PHE A 62 12.43 8.31 -4.11
CA PHE A 62 13.15 7.04 -4.17
C PHE A 62 12.69 5.97 -3.15
N PRO A 63 12.50 6.27 -1.85
CA PRO A 63 12.12 5.25 -0.87
C PRO A 63 10.67 4.76 -1.01
N PHE A 64 9.81 5.46 -1.76
CA PHE A 64 8.40 5.09 -1.93
C PHE A 64 8.08 4.43 -3.25
N THR A 65 8.73 4.86 -4.33
CA THR A 65 8.37 4.39 -5.67
C THR A 65 8.83 2.95 -5.88
N LEU A 66 10.04 2.60 -5.45
CA LEU A 66 10.56 1.23 -5.63
C LEU A 66 9.74 0.18 -4.85
N PRO A 67 9.44 0.35 -3.54
CA PRO A 67 8.58 -0.60 -2.83
C PRO A 67 7.16 -0.67 -3.40
N ALA A 68 6.60 0.44 -3.89
CA ALA A 68 5.28 0.44 -4.53
C ALA A 68 5.26 -0.33 -5.86
N VAL A 69 6.33 -0.23 -6.68
CA VAL A 69 6.49 -1.04 -7.89
C VAL A 69 6.56 -2.52 -7.52
N LEU A 70 7.41 -2.88 -6.55
CA LEU A 70 7.54 -4.26 -6.07
C LEU A 70 6.21 -4.80 -5.54
N LEU A 71 5.48 -4.02 -4.74
CA LEU A 71 4.15 -4.39 -4.25
C LEU A 71 3.19 -4.67 -5.41
N THR A 72 3.18 -3.82 -6.44
CA THR A 72 2.36 -4.02 -7.65
C THR A 72 2.72 -5.33 -8.37
N LEU A 73 4.00 -5.62 -8.54
CA LEU A 73 4.45 -6.86 -9.15
C LEU A 73 4.04 -8.10 -8.34
N VAL A 74 4.10 -8.01 -7.01
CA VAL A 74 3.64 -9.09 -6.12
C VAL A 74 2.13 -9.28 -6.21
N VAL A 75 1.33 -8.21 -6.30
CA VAL A 75 -0.13 -8.30 -6.53
C VAL A 75 -0.44 -9.00 -7.85
N LEU A 76 0.26 -8.66 -8.94
CA LEU A 76 0.11 -9.33 -10.23
C LEU A 76 0.50 -10.82 -10.15
N ALA A 77 1.61 -11.13 -9.48
CA ALA A 77 2.05 -12.50 -9.25
C ALA A 77 1.04 -13.30 -8.41
N LEU A 78 0.41 -12.67 -7.41
CA LEU A 78 -0.67 -13.25 -6.61
C LEU A 78 -1.96 -13.45 -7.40
N MET A 79 -2.29 -12.58 -8.36
CA MET A 79 -3.41 -12.81 -9.26
C MET A 79 -3.18 -14.04 -10.14
N ALA A 80 -1.96 -14.22 -10.67
CA ALA A 80 -1.60 -15.38 -11.47
C ALA A 80 -1.52 -16.67 -10.63
N ASN A 81 -0.98 -16.60 -9.42
CA ASN A 81 -0.73 -17.75 -8.53
C ASN A 81 -1.64 -17.75 -7.29
N ARG A 82 -2.90 -17.39 -7.48
CA ARG A 82 -3.85 -17.11 -6.39
C ARG A 82 -4.04 -18.32 -5.47
N PRO A 83 -3.81 -18.18 -4.16
CA PRO A 83 -4.24 -19.19 -3.19
C PRO A 83 -5.77 -19.36 -3.22
N PRO A 84 -6.30 -20.60 -3.12
CA PRO A 84 -7.75 -20.84 -3.19
C PRO A 84 -8.53 -20.13 -2.07
N ALA A 85 -7.90 -19.89 -0.92
CA ALA A 85 -8.48 -19.18 0.22
C ALA A 85 -8.73 -17.67 0.00
N ILE A 86 -8.07 -17.06 -0.99
CA ILE A 86 -8.15 -15.61 -1.23
C ILE A 86 -9.15 -15.34 -2.36
N PRO A 87 -10.23 -14.57 -2.14
CA PRO A 87 -11.23 -14.29 -3.18
C PRO A 87 -10.65 -13.38 -4.28
N ARG A 88 -10.96 -13.70 -5.55
CA ARG A 88 -10.49 -12.93 -6.72
C ARG A 88 -10.91 -11.46 -6.70
N GLY A 89 -12.12 -11.18 -6.23
CA GLY A 89 -12.66 -9.81 -6.17
C GLY A 89 -11.80 -8.86 -5.32
N LEU A 90 -11.23 -9.35 -4.22
CA LEU A 90 -10.37 -8.52 -3.36
C LEU A 90 -9.04 -8.20 -4.01
N LEU A 91 -8.41 -9.18 -4.68
CA LEU A 91 -7.19 -8.92 -5.45
C LEU A 91 -7.45 -7.95 -6.61
N GLY A 92 -8.64 -8.04 -7.25
CA GLY A 92 -9.06 -7.08 -8.26
C GLY A 92 -9.22 -5.66 -7.71
N ALA A 93 -9.81 -5.51 -6.51
CA ALA A 93 -9.93 -4.22 -5.84
C ALA A 93 -8.57 -3.62 -5.45
N VAL A 94 -7.64 -4.45 -4.95
CA VAL A 94 -6.25 -4.03 -4.68
C VAL A 94 -5.58 -3.58 -5.96
N LEU A 95 -5.66 -4.36 -7.05
CA LEU A 95 -5.08 -3.96 -8.33
C LEU A 95 -5.69 -2.65 -8.85
N ALA A 96 -7.00 -2.43 -8.70
CA ALA A 96 -7.63 -1.17 -9.07
C ALA A 96 -7.06 0.02 -8.28
N CYS A 97 -6.80 -0.15 -6.98
CA CYS A 97 -6.15 0.88 -6.16
C CYS A 97 -4.75 1.22 -6.69
N HIS A 98 -3.96 0.21 -7.06
CA HIS A 98 -2.65 0.40 -7.67
C HIS A 98 -2.73 1.13 -9.02
N LEU A 99 -3.64 0.70 -9.90
CA LEU A 99 -3.80 1.32 -11.22
C LEU A 99 -4.24 2.77 -11.12
N LEU A 100 -5.13 3.10 -10.17
CA LEU A 100 -5.53 4.48 -9.90
C LEU A 100 -4.35 5.32 -9.39
N ALA A 101 -3.57 4.79 -8.43
CA ALA A 101 -2.38 5.48 -7.92
C ALA A 101 -1.32 5.72 -9.01
N TRP A 102 -1.03 4.71 -9.83
CA TRP A 102 -0.11 4.84 -10.97
C TRP A 102 -0.65 5.76 -12.05
N GLY A 103 -1.96 5.71 -12.33
CA GLY A 103 -2.61 6.60 -13.29
C GLY A 103 -2.46 8.06 -12.90
N VAL A 104 -2.76 8.42 -11.64
CA VAL A 104 -2.56 9.79 -11.14
C VAL A 104 -1.10 10.19 -11.16
N TYR A 105 -0.19 9.29 -10.75
CA TYR A 105 1.24 9.54 -10.80
C TYR A 105 1.71 9.86 -12.23
N LEU A 106 1.34 9.05 -13.22
CA LEU A 106 1.71 9.26 -14.62
C LEU A 106 1.10 10.56 -15.20
N LEU A 107 -0.13 10.91 -14.78
CA LEU A 107 -0.76 12.18 -15.16
C LEU A 107 0.00 13.40 -14.62
N GLY A 108 0.63 13.29 -13.44
CA GLY A 108 1.49 14.34 -12.89
C GLY A 108 2.79 14.56 -13.66
N PHE A 109 3.34 13.51 -14.30
CA PHE A 109 4.52 13.62 -15.17
C PHE A 109 4.19 13.99 -16.62
N ALA A 110 2.94 13.79 -17.05
CA ALA A 110 2.51 14.18 -18.37
C ALA A 110 2.42 15.71 -18.45
N PRO A 111 2.93 16.35 -19.53
CA PRO A 111 2.78 17.80 -19.76
C PRO A 111 1.31 18.25 -19.99
N LEU A 112 0.35 17.36 -19.77
CA LEU A 112 -1.10 17.61 -19.81
C LEU A 112 -1.55 18.55 -18.68
N THR A 113 -0.77 18.69 -17.61
CA THR A 113 -1.01 19.66 -16.53
C THR A 113 -1.03 21.12 -17.02
N ALA A 114 -0.36 21.41 -18.14
CA ALA A 114 -0.42 22.73 -18.78
C ALA A 114 -1.79 23.05 -19.42
N TRP A 115 -2.62 22.05 -19.71
CA TRP A 115 -3.94 22.22 -20.34
C TRP A 115 -5.11 22.15 -19.34
N TRP A 116 -4.92 21.50 -18.19
CA TRP A 116 -5.99 21.27 -17.21
C TRP A 116 -5.91 22.15 -15.95
N SER A 117 -4.79 22.80 -15.67
CA SER A 117 -4.58 23.42 -14.36
C SER A 117 -4.65 24.94 -14.35
N GLN A 118 -5.88 25.46 -14.32
CA GLN A 118 -6.15 26.74 -13.63
C GLN A 118 -6.61 26.52 -12.18
N ASN A 119 -6.77 25.27 -11.74
CA ASN A 119 -7.24 24.94 -10.40
C ASN A 119 -6.08 24.42 -9.54
N ASP A 120 -5.54 25.29 -8.69
CA ASP A 120 -4.42 25.01 -7.79
C ASP A 120 -4.67 23.79 -6.89
N MET A 121 -5.92 23.53 -6.54
CA MET A 121 -6.30 22.40 -5.69
C MET A 121 -6.10 21.05 -6.39
N VAL A 122 -6.33 20.98 -7.70
CA VAL A 122 -6.10 19.76 -8.52
C VAL A 122 -4.60 19.54 -8.71
N ASN A 123 -3.83 20.60 -8.93
CA ASN A 123 -2.37 20.51 -8.98
C ASN A 123 -1.78 20.03 -7.66
N LEU A 124 -2.26 20.58 -6.54
CA LEU A 124 -1.91 20.12 -5.20
C LEU A 124 -2.26 18.64 -5.00
N LEU A 125 -3.43 18.18 -5.42
CA LEU A 125 -3.81 16.76 -5.26
C LEU A 125 -2.98 15.81 -6.13
N ILE A 126 -2.63 16.23 -7.36
CA ILE A 126 -1.86 15.41 -8.31
C ILE A 126 -0.38 15.35 -7.90
N HIS A 127 0.19 16.46 -7.44
CA HIS A 127 1.59 16.53 -7.01
C HIS A 127 1.77 16.08 -5.56
N SER A 128 0.71 16.06 -4.75
CA SER A 128 0.77 15.48 -3.42
C SER A 128 0.62 13.96 -3.49
N ASP A 129 1.44 13.28 -2.69
CA ASP A 129 1.43 11.82 -2.59
C ASP A 129 0.15 11.26 -1.92
N TRP A 130 -0.86 12.10 -1.68
CA TRP A 130 -2.10 11.77 -1.00
C TRP A 130 -2.90 10.67 -1.71
N VAL A 131 -2.94 10.66 -3.04
CA VAL A 131 -3.67 9.62 -3.78
C VAL A 131 -3.07 8.23 -3.53
N ARG A 132 -1.73 8.14 -3.46
CA ARG A 132 -1.05 6.89 -3.11
C ARG A 132 -1.34 6.47 -1.67
N LYS A 133 -1.37 7.42 -0.74
CA LYS A 133 -1.68 7.16 0.69
C LYS A 133 -3.12 6.71 0.88
N LEU A 134 -4.08 7.31 0.17
CA LEU A 134 -5.47 6.88 0.18
C LEU A 134 -5.64 5.48 -0.39
N ALA A 135 -4.95 5.17 -1.50
CA ALA A 135 -4.94 3.82 -2.05
C ALA A 135 -4.43 2.79 -1.03
N LEU A 136 -3.33 3.09 -0.33
CA LEU A 136 -2.80 2.24 0.75
C LEU A 136 -3.78 2.12 1.93
N LEU A 137 -4.46 3.20 2.31
CA LEU A 137 -5.44 3.19 3.39
C LEU A 137 -6.63 2.25 3.10
N VAL A 138 -7.03 2.17 1.83
CA VAL A 138 -8.05 1.22 1.35
C VAL A 138 -7.47 -0.20 1.21
N GLU A 139 -6.22 -0.34 0.77
CA GLU A 139 -5.57 -1.63 0.57
C GLU A 139 -5.34 -2.39 1.88
N VAL A 140 -4.89 -1.72 2.94
CA VAL A 140 -4.56 -2.34 4.23
C VAL A 140 -5.70 -3.18 4.83
N PRO A 141 -6.95 -2.69 4.97
CA PRO A 141 -8.03 -3.52 5.48
C PRO A 141 -8.34 -4.72 4.58
N LEU A 142 -8.18 -4.59 3.25
CA LEU A 142 -8.31 -5.71 2.32
C LEU A 142 -7.20 -6.73 2.53
N ALA A 143 -5.95 -6.28 2.69
CA ALA A 143 -4.79 -7.12 2.97
C ALA A 143 -4.95 -7.89 4.29
N LEU A 144 -5.40 -7.23 5.35
CA LEU A 144 -5.68 -7.84 6.65
C LEU A 144 -6.81 -8.87 6.56
N TYR A 145 -7.89 -8.57 5.83
CA TYR A 145 -8.97 -9.52 5.62
C TYR A 145 -8.50 -10.75 4.83
N MET A 146 -7.71 -10.54 3.78
CA MET A 146 -7.10 -11.65 3.03
C MET A 146 -6.15 -12.47 3.91
N ALA A 147 -5.42 -11.84 4.84
CA ALA A 147 -4.54 -12.53 5.78
C ALA A 147 -5.33 -13.38 6.77
N TYR A 148 -6.43 -12.85 7.31
CA TYR A 148 -7.35 -13.63 8.14
C TYR A 148 -7.89 -14.86 7.40
N ARG A 149 -8.30 -14.72 6.14
CA ARG A 149 -8.76 -15.84 5.30
C ARG A 149 -7.66 -16.85 4.98
N PHE A 150 -6.44 -16.37 4.72
CA PHE A 150 -5.30 -17.21 4.34
C PHE A 150 -4.75 -18.03 5.53
N TYR A 151 -4.59 -17.40 6.70
CA TYR A 151 -4.02 -18.04 7.90
C TYR A 151 -5.07 -18.69 8.82
N GLY A 152 -6.34 -18.30 8.71
CA GLY A 152 -7.44 -18.81 9.56
C GLY A 152 -7.51 -20.34 9.67
N PRO A 153 -7.42 -21.11 8.56
CA PRO A 153 -7.44 -22.57 8.62
C PRO A 153 -6.29 -23.18 9.43
N ALA A 154 -5.09 -22.59 9.37
CA ALA A 154 -3.92 -23.05 10.11
C ALA A 154 -4.01 -22.70 11.60
N LEU A 155 -4.58 -21.54 11.94
CA LEU A 155 -4.83 -21.12 13.31
C LEU A 155 -5.96 -21.94 13.98
N ALA A 156 -6.91 -22.46 13.21
CA ALA A 156 -8.01 -23.30 13.72
C ALA A 156 -7.65 -24.79 13.85
N ALA A 157 -6.52 -25.24 13.28
CA ALA A 157 -6.10 -26.65 13.28
C ALA A 157 -5.83 -27.23 14.69
N PRO A 158 -5.19 -26.51 15.65
CA PRO A 158 -4.96 -27.03 17.00
C PRO A 158 -6.25 -27.28 17.80
N LEU A 159 -7.32 -26.55 17.49
CA LEU A 159 -8.61 -26.68 18.18
C LEU A 159 -9.41 -27.91 17.72
N ARG A 160 -9.12 -28.44 16.52
CA ARG A 160 -9.74 -29.68 16.01
C ARG A 160 -9.03 -30.94 16.47
N SER A 161 -7.72 -30.91 16.71
CA SER A 161 -6.97 -32.10 17.15
C SER A 161 -7.24 -32.49 18.61
N GLY A 162 -7.72 -31.56 19.45
CA GLY A 162 -8.10 -31.82 20.84
C GLY A 162 -9.43 -32.56 21.03
N ARG A 163 -10.18 -32.85 19.94
CA ARG A 163 -11.50 -33.50 20.01
C ARG A 163 -11.48 -35.01 19.73
N ASN A 164 -10.30 -35.59 19.49
CA ASN A 164 -10.11 -37.02 19.43
C ASN A 164 -9.84 -37.56 20.85
N THR A 165 -10.85 -37.51 21.71
CA THR A 165 -10.86 -38.35 22.92
C THR A 165 -10.87 -39.81 22.47
N PRO A 166 -9.92 -40.66 22.92
CA PRO A 166 -10.00 -42.09 22.63
C PRO A 166 -11.32 -42.61 23.19
N ALA A 167 -12.07 -43.33 22.36
CA ALA A 167 -13.19 -44.12 22.84
C ALA A 167 -12.62 -45.12 23.84
N ILE A 168 -12.90 -44.90 25.13
CA ILE A 168 -12.69 -45.90 26.16
C ILE A 168 -13.76 -46.96 25.91
N GLY A 169 -13.35 -48.07 25.29
CA GLY A 169 -14.12 -49.30 25.13
C GLY A 169 -13.33 -50.45 25.74
#